data_AF-A0A9D6L182-F1
#
_entry.id   AF-A0A9D6L182-F1
#
_cell.length_a   1.000
_cell.length_b   1.000
_cell.length_c   1.000
_cell.angle_alpha   90.00
_cell.angle_beta   90.00
_cell.angle_gamma   90.00
#
_symmetry.space_group_name_H-M   'P 1'
#
loop_
_entity.id
_entity.type
_entity.pdbx_description
1 polymer ?
#
loop_
_entity_poly.entity_id
_entity_poly.type
_entity_poly.pdbx_seq_one_letter_code
_entity_poly.pdbx_strand_id
1 'polypeptide(L)'
;MFDTNTLVSAILKSNGVSWQALDIAQTKHQLLFTIETKEEMISVLNLVKFDRYQPLQQRIRLAQSIILKGEIFTLTDNPEIECRDSTDIKFLSLALEAKADCICSGDLDLTDLNPFMVYQF
;
A
#
# COMPACT_ATOMS: atom_id res chain seq x y z
N MET A 1 1.91 -6.82 0.32
CA MET A 1 2.27 -5.38 0.32
C MET A 1 1.25 -4.61 -0.51
N PHE A 2 0.84 -3.41 -0.09
CA PHE A 2 -0.04 -2.55 -0.88
C PHE A 2 0.69 -1.29 -1.34
N ASP A 3 0.37 -0.79 -2.54
CA ASP A 3 0.80 0.56 -2.91
C ASP A 3 0.03 1.63 -2.09
N THR A 4 0.59 2.84 -2.05
CA THR A 4 0.02 3.96 -1.29
C THR A 4 -1.38 4.34 -1.79
N ASN A 5 -1.60 4.38 -3.11
CA ASN A 5 -2.86 4.84 -3.71
C ASN A 5 -4.03 3.90 -3.44
N THR A 6 -3.76 2.60 -3.36
CA THR A 6 -4.71 1.53 -3.07
C THR A 6 -5.15 1.60 -1.61
N LEU A 7 -4.22 1.84 -0.69
CA LEU A 7 -4.52 2.05 0.73
C LEU A 7 -5.32 3.34 0.94
N VAL A 8 -4.93 4.43 0.29
CA VAL A 8 -5.69 5.68 0.29
C VAL A 8 -7.10 5.43 -0.24
N SER A 9 -7.23 4.73 -1.36
CA SER A 9 -8.53 4.41 -1.96
C SER A 9 -9.40 3.54 -1.05
N ALA A 10 -8.81 2.54 -0.40
CA ALA A 10 -9.49 1.71 0.60
C ALA A 10 -10.03 2.56 1.75
N ILE A 11 -9.21 3.46 2.30
CA ILE A 11 -9.61 4.33 3.41
C ILE A 11 -10.68 5.31 2.97
N LEU A 12 -10.57 5.92 1.78
CA LEU A 12 -11.55 6.91 1.29
C LEU A 12 -12.90 6.30 0.90
N LYS A 13 -12.91 5.01 0.52
CA LYS A 13 -14.10 4.26 0.12
C LYS A 13 -14.11 2.92 0.86
N SER A 14 -14.53 2.96 2.12
CA SER A 14 -14.59 1.81 3.04
C SER A 14 -15.63 0.72 2.69
N ASN A 15 -16.06 0.69 1.42
CA ASN A 15 -16.94 -0.31 0.81
C ASN A 15 -16.50 -0.70 -0.63
N GLY A 16 -15.39 -0.14 -1.13
CA GLY A 16 -14.87 -0.39 -2.47
C GLY A 16 -13.98 -1.63 -2.57
N VAL A 17 -13.56 -1.97 -3.78
CA VAL A 17 -12.75 -3.18 -4.05
C VAL A 17 -11.41 -3.13 -3.30
N SER A 18 -10.74 -1.97 -3.25
CA SER A 18 -9.50 -1.81 -2.49
C SER A 18 -9.69 -2.06 -0.98
N TRP A 19 -10.85 -1.70 -0.43
CA TRP A 19 -11.18 -1.98 0.98
C TRP A 19 -11.39 -3.47 1.20
N GLN A 20 -12.10 -4.15 0.30
CA GLN A 20 -12.30 -5.60 0.38
C GLN A 20 -10.98 -6.36 0.26
N ALA A 21 -10.11 -5.95 -0.65
CA ALA A 21 -8.77 -6.52 -0.79
C ALA A 21 -7.94 -6.33 0.48
N LEU A 22 -7.98 -5.13 1.08
CA LEU A 22 -7.32 -4.83 2.35
C LEU A 22 -7.87 -5.69 3.50
N ASP A 23 -9.18 -5.84 3.60
CA ASP A 23 -9.83 -6.64 4.64
C ASP A 23 -9.41 -8.12 4.54
N ILE A 24 -9.45 -8.70 3.33
CA ILE A 24 -8.98 -10.05 3.08
C ILE A 24 -7.50 -10.18 3.43
N ALA A 25 -6.66 -9.24 3.01
CA ALA A 25 -5.23 -9.28 3.30
C ALA A 25 -4.96 -9.22 4.80
N GLN A 26 -5.64 -8.34 5.55
CA GLN A 26 -5.49 -8.24 7.01
C GLN A 26 -5.91 -9.51 7.77
N THR A 27 -6.77 -10.36 7.18
CA THR A 27 -7.17 -11.63 7.81
C THR A 27 -6.20 -12.77 7.54
N LYS A 28 -5.42 -12.71 6.46
CA LYS A 28 -4.61 -13.83 5.97
C LYS A 28 -3.10 -13.56 5.95
N HIS A 29 -2.71 -12.28 5.97
CA HIS A 29 -1.33 -11.84 5.75
C HIS A 29 -0.97 -10.70 6.70
N GLN A 30 0.33 -10.50 6.88
CA GLN A 30 0.89 -9.33 7.55
C GLN A 30 0.99 -8.19 6.53
N LEU A 31 0.51 -7.00 6.89
CA LEU A 31 0.71 -5.81 6.06
C LEU A 31 2.13 -5.28 6.23
N LEU A 32 2.75 -4.88 5.12
CA LEU A 32 4.12 -4.38 5.07
C LEU A 32 4.14 -2.95 4.56
N PHE A 33 4.92 -2.10 5.23
CA PHE A 33 5.09 -0.68 4.93
C PHE A 33 6.57 -0.31 5.08
N THR A 34 7.01 0.71 4.36
CA THR A 34 8.20 1.49 4.73
C THR A 34 7.78 2.75 5.50
N ILE A 35 8.74 3.44 6.12
CA ILE A 35 8.49 4.77 6.71
C ILE A 35 7.94 5.73 5.64
N GLU A 36 8.55 5.72 4.46
CA GLU A 36 8.20 6.60 3.33
C GLU A 36 6.76 6.38 2.86
N THR A 37 6.36 5.12 2.63
CA THR A 37 5.01 4.78 2.14
C THR A 37 3.94 5.07 3.19
N LYS A 38 4.25 4.88 4.48
CA LYS A 38 3.39 5.31 5.59
C LYS A 38 3.22 6.83 5.61
N GLU A 39 4.29 7.59 5.49
CA GLU A 39 4.25 9.06 5.52
C GLU A 39 3.52 9.62 4.30
N GLU A 40 3.76 9.05 3.12
CA GLU A 40 3.06 9.37 1.89
C GLU A 40 1.54 9.15 2.08
N MET A 41 1.13 7.98 2.58
CA MET A 41 -0.28 7.68 2.88
C MET A 41 -0.90 8.73 3.82
N ILE A 42 -0.23 9.05 4.93
CA ILE A 42 -0.72 10.04 5.90
C ILE A 42 -0.84 11.41 5.26
N SER A 43 0.15 11.84 4.47
CA SER A 43 0.14 13.15 3.81
C SER A 43 -1.05 13.28 2.84
N VAL A 44 -1.29 12.24 2.03
CA VAL A 44 -2.38 12.20 1.05
C VAL A 44 -3.73 12.19 1.77
N LEU A 45 -3.88 11.41 2.83
CA LEU A 45 -5.10 11.34 3.62
C LEU A 45 -5.44 12.62 4.39
N ASN A 46 -4.51 13.56 4.55
CA ASN A 46 -4.77 14.86 5.18
C ASN A 46 -5.26 15.92 4.17
N LEU A 47 -5.25 15.64 2.86
CA LEU A 47 -5.69 16.61 1.87
C LEU A 47 -7.19 16.93 2.00
N VAL A 48 -7.53 18.22 2.03
CA VAL A 48 -8.91 18.74 2.17
C VAL A 48 -9.81 18.29 1.01
N LYS A 49 -9.25 18.11 -0.20
CA LYS A 49 -10.01 17.62 -1.37
C LYS A 49 -10.71 16.28 -1.15
N PHE A 50 -10.28 15.51 -0.16
CA PHE A 50 -10.85 14.20 0.17
C PHE A 50 -11.93 14.22 1.25
N ASP A 51 -12.23 15.37 1.86
CA ASP A 51 -13.35 15.50 2.82
C ASP A 51 -14.70 15.09 2.22
N ARG A 52 -14.86 15.26 0.91
CA ARG A 52 -16.06 14.82 0.16
C ARG A 52 -16.25 13.29 0.12
N TYR A 53 -15.20 12.51 0.37
CA TYR A 53 -15.27 11.05 0.34
C TYR A 53 -15.38 10.50 1.75
N GLN A 54 -14.61 11.03 2.70
CA GLN A 54 -14.68 10.59 4.09
C GLN A 54 -14.17 11.66 5.06
N PRO A 55 -14.82 11.85 6.23
CA PRO A 55 -14.38 12.82 7.22
C PRO A 55 -12.94 12.59 7.69
N LEU A 56 -12.17 13.67 7.89
CA LEU A 56 -10.77 13.60 8.33
C LEU A 56 -10.58 12.70 9.56
N GLN A 57 -11.45 12.83 10.57
CA GLN A 57 -11.39 12.00 11.78
C GLN A 57 -11.51 10.51 11.48
N GLN A 58 -12.38 10.13 10.54
CA GLN A 58 -12.52 8.74 10.14
C GLN A 58 -11.32 8.25 9.34
N ARG A 59 -10.76 9.08 8.45
CA ARG A 59 -9.53 8.78 7.70
C ARG A 59 -8.36 8.50 8.65
N ILE A 60 -8.17 9.36 9.66
CA ILE A 60 -7.12 9.22 10.68
C ILE A 60 -7.31 7.92 11.48
N ARG A 61 -8.53 7.65 11.96
CA ARG A 61 -8.83 6.42 12.72
C ARG A 61 -8.51 5.15 11.91
N LEU A 62 -8.93 5.11 10.65
CA LEU A 62 -8.66 3.97 9.78
C LEU A 62 -7.17 3.82 9.47
N ALA A 63 -6.48 4.91 9.13
CA ALA A 63 -5.04 4.90 8.90
C ALA A 63 -4.27 4.37 10.12
N GLN A 64 -4.61 4.84 11.32
CA GLN A 64 -4.01 4.34 12.56
C GLN A 64 -4.27 2.84 12.76
N SER A 65 -5.51 2.38 12.53
CA SER A 65 -5.82 0.95 12.64
C SER A 65 -5.02 0.09 11.66
N ILE A 66 -4.85 0.57 10.43
CA ILE A 66 -4.06 -0.12 9.39
C ILE A 66 -2.57 -0.16 9.77
N ILE A 67 -2.01 0.97 10.21
CA ILE A 67 -0.60 1.07 10.61
C ILE A 67 -0.32 0.18 11.83
N LEU A 68 -1.23 0.12 12.80
CA LEU A 68 -1.07 -0.74 13.99
C LEU A 68 -1.09 -2.23 13.67
N LYS A 69 -1.78 -2.63 12.60
CA LYS A 69 -1.77 -4.01 12.10
C LYS A 69 -0.60 -4.28 11.15
N GLY A 70 0.13 -3.25 10.74
CA GLY A 70 1.24 -3.33 9.80
C GLY A 70 2.59 -3.48 10.48
N GLU A 71 3.55 -3.98 9.72
CA GLU A 71 4.96 -4.00 10.07
C GLU A 71 5.69 -2.92 9.25
N ILE A 72 6.53 -2.14 9.93
CA ILE A 72 7.43 -1.18 9.28
C ILE A 72 8.73 -1.90 9.01
N PHE A 73 9.05 -2.05 7.73
CA PHE A 73 10.27 -2.62 7.24
C PHE A 73 11.21 -1.50 6.77
N THR A 74 12.48 -1.61 7.14
CA THR A 74 13.54 -0.71 6.69
C THR A 74 14.37 -1.46 5.66
N LEU A 75 14.41 -0.93 4.44
CA LEU A 75 15.28 -1.47 3.40
C LEU A 75 16.74 -1.31 3.82
N THR A 76 17.50 -2.39 3.83
CA THR A 76 18.93 -2.38 4.16
C THR A 76 19.81 -2.17 2.93
N ASP A 77 19.31 -2.50 1.73
CA ASP A 77 19.99 -2.27 0.47
C ASP A 77 18.98 -1.81 -0.61
N ASN A 78 19.45 -1.07 -1.62
CA ASN A 78 18.69 -0.84 -2.86
C ASN A 78 19.03 -1.98 -3.82
N PRO A 79 18.21 -3.04 -3.95
CA PRO A 79 18.45 -4.07 -4.95
C PRO A 79 18.44 -3.43 -6.35
N GLU A 80 19.34 -3.89 -7.22
CA GLU A 80 19.31 -3.58 -8.65
C GLU A 80 18.08 -4.26 -9.27
N ILE A 81 16.93 -3.59 -9.19
CA ILE A 81 15.67 -4.04 -9.78
C ILE A 81 15.48 -3.34 -11.12
N GLU A 82 15.47 -4.12 -12.19
CA GLU A 82 15.02 -3.65 -13.50
C GLU A 82 13.50 -3.49 -13.48
N CYS A 83 13.03 -2.26 -13.29
CA CYS A 83 11.63 -1.89 -13.44
C CYS A 83 11.50 -0.83 -14.54
N ARG A 84 10.42 -0.90 -15.32
CA ARG A 84 10.14 0.10 -16.37
C ARG A 84 9.80 1.46 -15.77
N ASP A 85 9.17 1.50 -14.59
CA ASP A 85 8.88 2.71 -13.84
C ASP A 85 9.80 2.79 -12.60
N SER A 86 10.64 3.82 -12.58
CA SER A 86 11.55 4.08 -11.45
C SER A 86 10.83 4.36 -10.13
N THR A 87 9.57 4.79 -10.16
CA THR A 87 8.77 5.08 -8.97
C THR A 87 8.23 3.82 -8.29
N ASP A 88 8.14 2.72 -9.03
CA ASP A 88 7.71 1.41 -8.53
C ASP A 88 8.84 0.61 -7.88
N ILE A 89 10.09 0.96 -8.17
CA ILE A 89 11.29 0.29 -7.62
C ILE A 89 11.21 0.21 -6.09
N LYS A 90 10.80 1.28 -5.40
CA LYS A 90 10.70 1.29 -3.93
C LYS A 90 9.73 0.22 -3.40
N PHE A 91 8.64 -0.02 -4.12
CA PHE A 91 7.65 -1.01 -3.71
C PHE A 91 8.14 -2.43 -3.99
N LEU A 92 8.84 -2.61 -5.11
CA LEU A 92 9.48 -3.87 -5.48
C LEU A 92 10.61 -4.27 -4.54
N SER A 93 11.47 -3.32 -4.17
CA SER A 93 12.55 -3.53 -3.22
C SER A 93 12.01 -4.03 -1.88
N LEU A 94 10.93 -3.41 -1.39
CA LEU A 94 10.26 -3.85 -0.17
C LEU A 94 9.67 -5.24 -0.30
N ALA A 95 8.95 -5.53 -1.38
CA ALA A 95 8.39 -6.86 -1.59
C ALA A 95 9.48 -7.94 -1.64
N LEU A 96 10.63 -7.64 -2.26
CA LEU A 96 11.75 -8.57 -2.38
C LEU A 96 12.46 -8.80 -1.05
N GLU A 97 12.85 -7.72 -0.39
CA GLU A 97 13.66 -7.79 0.83
C GLU A 97 12.86 -8.33 2.01
N ALA A 98 11.58 -7.93 2.11
CA ALA A 98 10.67 -8.43 3.13
C ALA A 98 10.06 -9.81 2.78
N LYS A 99 10.40 -10.39 1.61
CA LYS A 99 9.85 -11.65 1.09
C LYS A 99 8.32 -11.68 1.12
N ALA A 100 7.71 -10.60 0.65
CA ALA A 100 6.25 -10.46 0.63
C ALA A 100 5.62 -11.54 -0.26
N ASP A 101 4.53 -12.14 0.23
CA ASP A 101 3.78 -13.16 -0.52
C ASP A 101 3.14 -12.61 -1.80
N CYS A 102 2.72 -11.34 -1.78
CA CYS A 102 2.05 -10.68 -2.90
C CYS A 102 2.12 -9.15 -2.85
N ILE A 103 1.94 -8.53 -4.01
CA ILE A 103 1.75 -7.08 -4.17
C ILE A 103 0.29 -6.83 -4.59
N CYS A 104 -0.35 -5.86 -3.94
CA CYS A 104 -1.73 -5.45 -4.15
C CYS A 104 -1.74 -4.01 -4.64
N SER A 105 -2.13 -3.78 -5.89
CA SER A 105 -2.06 -2.46 -6.51
C SER A 105 -3.29 -2.19 -7.38
N GLY A 106 -3.78 -0.95 -7.35
CA GLY A 106 -4.76 -0.44 -8.29
C GLY A 106 -4.13 0.20 -9.52
N ASP A 107 -2.80 0.26 -9.59
CA ASP A 107 -2.06 0.70 -10.76
C ASP A 107 -1.91 -0.47 -11.74
N LEU A 108 -2.35 -0.23 -12.97
CA LEU A 108 -2.27 -1.21 -14.04
C LEU A 108 -0.83 -1.38 -14.54
N ASP A 109 0.05 -0.40 -14.30
CA ASP A 109 1.43 -0.44 -14.78
C ASP A 109 2.34 -1.38 -13.98
N LEU A 110 1.88 -1.86 -12.81
CA LEU A 110 2.55 -2.87 -11.98
C LEU A 110 2.37 -4.33 -12.48
N THR A 111 2.00 -4.54 -13.75
CA THR A 111 1.93 -5.88 -14.36
C THR A 111 3.32 -6.47 -14.64
N ASP A 112 3.46 -7.81 -14.51
CA ASP A 112 4.65 -8.61 -14.89
C ASP A 112 5.91 -8.43 -14.02
N LEU A 113 5.74 -8.31 -12.71
CA LEU A 113 6.85 -8.27 -11.75
C LEU A 113 7.23 -9.69 -11.28
N ASN A 114 8.01 -10.44 -12.06
CA ASN A 114 8.60 -11.72 -11.61
C ASN A 114 9.64 -11.44 -10.51
N PRO A 115 9.56 -12.00 -9.28
CA PRO A 115 8.83 -13.22 -8.86
C PRO A 115 7.51 -13.01 -8.08
N PHE A 116 6.95 -11.81 -8.04
CA PHE A 116 5.78 -11.51 -7.22
C PHE A 116 4.46 -11.84 -7.94
N MET A 117 3.49 -12.34 -7.18
CA MET A 117 2.10 -12.31 -7.61
C MET A 117 1.53 -10.91 -7.38
N VAL A 118 1.11 -10.26 -8.47
CA VAL A 118 0.48 -8.93 -8.43
C VAL A 118 -1.03 -9.10 -8.59
N TYR A 119 -1.79 -8.61 -7.61
CA TYR A 119 -3.26 -8.54 -7.68
C TYR A 119 -3.69 -7.13 -8.08
N GLN A 120 -4.43 -7.04 -9.19
CA GLN A 120 -5.00 -5.81 -9.72
C GLN A 120 -6.53 -5.83 -9.62
N PHE A 121 -7.12 -4.67 -9.30
CA PHE A 121 -8.57 -4.52 -9.10
C PHE A 121 -9.06 -3.11 -9.36
#